data_AF-A0A7S1KF47-F1
#
_entry.id   AF-A0A7S1KF47-F1
#
_cell.length_a   1.000
_cell.length_b   1.000
_cell.length_c   1.000
_cell.angle_alpha   90.00
_cell.angle_beta   90.00
_cell.angle_gamma   90.00
#
_symmetry.space_group_name_H-M   'P 1'
#
loop_
_entity.id
_entity.type
_entity.pdbx_description
1 polymer ?
#
loop_
_entity_poly.entity_id
_entity_poly.type
_entity_poly.pdbx_seq_one_letter_code
_entity_poly.pdbx_strand_id
1 'polypeptide(L)'
;ESVSGPVLWADEMQWIIELTKKRNVTTTLLFKSSRDTFGYQSFLNKVTGKSGLLFALRDGDTHRFGCFIDGQLKPPNDLTQTSGKYDVPLFFYSLSGAYDAPTKIE
;
A
#
# COMPACT_ATOMS: atom_id res chain seq x y z
N GLU A 1 -9.56 -7.82 21.12
CA GLU A 1 -10.89 -7.40 20.63
C GLU A 1 -10.88 -7.46 19.12
N SER A 2 -12.01 -7.78 18.48
CA SER A 2 -12.10 -7.80 17.02
C SER A 2 -12.10 -6.37 16.50
N VAL A 3 -11.03 -5.97 15.84
CA VAL A 3 -10.91 -4.65 15.21
C VAL A 3 -12.07 -4.49 14.20
N SER A 4 -13.04 -3.65 14.54
CA SER A 4 -14.23 -3.43 13.72
C SER A 4 -13.89 -2.42 12.62
N GLY A 5 -13.81 -2.89 11.37
CA GLY A 5 -13.79 -2.03 10.19
C GLY A 5 -12.76 -2.43 9.13
N PRO A 6 -12.95 -2.01 7.86
CA PRO A 6 -11.95 -2.15 6.80
C PRO A 6 -10.61 -1.47 7.11
N VAL A 7 -9.54 -1.94 6.48
CA VAL A 7 -8.24 -1.22 6.45
C VAL A 7 -8.36 0.06 5.61
N LEU A 8 -9.20 0.05 4.58
CA LEU A 8 -9.39 1.15 3.63
C LEU A 8 -10.87 1.25 3.24
N TRP A 9 -11.45 2.44 3.37
CA TRP A 9 -12.82 2.76 2.93
C TRP A 9 -12.87 3.26 1.49
N ALA A 10 -14.08 3.36 0.93
CA ALA A 10 -14.27 3.70 -0.49
C ALA A 10 -13.91 5.16 -0.79
N ASP A 11 -14.28 6.08 0.10
CA ASP A 11 -13.92 7.51 0.05
C ASP A 11 -12.41 7.72 0.22
N GLU A 12 -11.79 7.00 1.15
CA GLU A 12 -10.33 7.02 1.33
C GLU A 12 -9.60 6.45 0.11
N MET A 13 -10.12 5.38 -0.50
CA MET A 13 -9.58 4.83 -1.74
C MET A 13 -9.65 5.87 -2.87
N GLN A 14 -10.78 6.58 -3.00
CA GLN A 14 -10.95 7.63 -3.99
C GLN A 14 -9.97 8.79 -3.76
N TRP A 15 -9.83 9.23 -2.52
CA TRP A 15 -8.86 10.27 -2.13
C TRP A 15 -7.43 9.88 -2.49
N ILE A 16 -7.02 8.62 -2.24
CA ILE A 16 -5.70 8.12 -2.64
C ILE A 16 -5.56 8.10 -4.17
N ILE A 17 -6.58 7.66 -4.91
CA ILE A 17 -6.56 7.63 -6.38
C ILE A 17 -6.30 9.04 -6.94
N GLU A 18 -6.93 10.06 -6.37
CA GLU A 18 -6.73 11.46 -6.77
C GLU A 18 -5.27 11.92 -6.55
N LEU A 19 -4.63 11.49 -5.45
CA LEU A 19 -3.21 11.77 -5.20
C LEU A 19 -2.28 11.15 -6.24
N THR A 20 -2.67 10.04 -6.87
CA THR A 20 -1.86 9.43 -7.95
C THR A 20 -1.83 10.28 -9.22
N LYS A 21 -2.78 11.22 -9.39
CA LYS A 21 -2.99 12.03 -10.60
C LYS A 21 -3.21 11.20 -11.88
N LYS A 22 -3.53 9.91 -11.76
CA LYS A 22 -3.82 9.01 -12.88
C LYS A 22 -5.29 9.13 -13.32
N ARG A 23 -5.55 8.88 -14.59
CA ARG A 23 -6.90 8.85 -15.19
C ARG A 23 -7.30 7.41 -15.48
N ASN A 24 -8.62 7.12 -15.45
CA ASN A 24 -9.19 5.80 -15.76
C ASN A 24 -8.58 4.66 -14.92
N VAL A 25 -8.48 4.87 -13.61
CA VAL A 25 -7.91 3.89 -12.68
C VAL A 25 -8.92 2.78 -12.39
N THR A 26 -8.49 1.53 -12.53
CA THR A 26 -9.22 0.35 -12.06
C THR A 26 -8.49 -0.24 -10.86
N THR A 27 -9.20 -0.47 -9.75
CA THR A 27 -8.64 -1.08 -8.55
C THR A 27 -8.97 -2.56 -8.48
N THR A 28 -7.95 -3.37 -8.17
CA THR A 28 -8.09 -4.83 -8.02
C THR A 28 -7.37 -5.27 -6.74
N LEU A 29 -8.05 -6.02 -5.88
CA LEU A 29 -7.45 -6.58 -4.67
C LEU A 29 -6.51 -7.75 -4.99
N LEU A 30 -5.21 -7.45 -5.08
CA LEU A 30 -4.18 -8.45 -5.36
C LEU A 30 -3.91 -9.40 -4.18
N PHE A 31 -3.83 -8.84 -2.96
CA PHE A 31 -3.47 -9.56 -1.75
C PHE A 31 -4.16 -8.97 -0.51
N LYS A 32 -4.61 -9.82 0.40
CA LYS A 32 -5.06 -9.46 1.74
C LYS A 32 -4.58 -10.50 2.74
N SER A 33 -3.82 -10.13 3.76
CA SER A 33 -3.21 -11.08 4.71
C SER A 33 -4.22 -12.05 5.36
N SER A 34 -5.39 -11.54 5.73
CA SER A 34 -6.47 -12.35 6.31
C SER A 34 -7.12 -13.34 5.33
N ARG A 35 -6.91 -13.18 4.02
CA ARG A 35 -7.43 -14.05 2.96
C ARG A 35 -6.34 -14.98 2.39
N ASP A 36 -5.15 -14.43 2.18
CA ASP A 36 -4.08 -15.01 1.37
C ASP A 36 -2.86 -15.48 2.18
N THR A 37 -2.95 -15.50 3.53
CA THR A 37 -1.89 -15.78 4.53
C THR A 37 -1.04 -14.57 4.95
N PHE A 38 -0.36 -14.69 6.09
CA PHE A 38 0.54 -13.66 6.63
C PHE A 38 2.00 -13.79 6.15
N GLY A 39 2.29 -14.76 5.27
CA GLY A 39 3.66 -15.03 4.80
C GLY A 39 4.13 -14.04 3.74
N TYR A 40 5.39 -13.59 3.86
CA TYR A 40 6.01 -12.68 2.89
C TYR A 40 6.06 -13.27 1.47
N GLN A 41 6.37 -14.57 1.34
CA GLN A 41 6.42 -15.23 0.04
C GLN A 41 5.05 -15.25 -0.66
N SER A 42 3.95 -15.46 0.09
CA SER A 42 2.60 -15.45 -0.44
C SER A 42 2.23 -14.07 -0.99
N PHE A 43 2.63 -13.01 -0.29
CA PHE A 43 2.49 -11.64 -0.76
C PHE A 43 3.28 -11.41 -2.05
N LEU A 44 4.58 -11.75 -2.08
CA LEU A 44 5.42 -11.59 -3.27
C LEU A 44 4.86 -12.31 -4.49
N ASN A 45 4.38 -13.54 -4.32
CA ASN A 45 3.80 -14.33 -5.41
C ASN A 45 2.57 -13.66 -6.05
N LYS A 46 1.84 -12.81 -5.32
CA LYS A 46 0.65 -12.11 -5.85
C LYS A 46 0.95 -10.78 -6.54
N VAL A 47 2.04 -10.11 -6.15
CA VAL A 47 2.37 -8.75 -6.61
C VAL A 47 3.53 -8.71 -7.60
N THR A 48 4.30 -9.80 -7.74
CA THR A 48 5.41 -9.87 -8.69
C THR A 48 4.92 -9.57 -10.11
N GLY A 49 5.62 -8.66 -10.79
CA GLY A 49 5.29 -8.21 -12.15
C GLY A 49 4.09 -7.26 -12.27
N LYS A 50 3.42 -6.91 -11.16
CA LYS A 50 2.33 -5.91 -11.13
C LYS A 50 2.89 -4.53 -10.83
N SER A 51 2.26 -3.47 -11.36
CA SER A 51 2.67 -2.06 -11.18
C SER A 51 1.50 -1.19 -10.74
N GLY A 52 1.78 0.02 -10.24
CA GLY A 52 0.75 0.92 -9.71
C GLY A 52 0.16 0.35 -8.42
N LEU A 53 1.04 -0.02 -7.50
CA LEU A 53 0.71 -0.80 -6.31
C LEU A 53 0.29 0.13 -5.18
N LEU A 54 -0.88 -0.14 -4.60
CA LEU A 54 -1.37 0.50 -3.39
C LEU A 54 -1.23 -0.46 -2.21
N PHE A 55 -0.45 -0.04 -1.22
CA PHE A 55 -0.27 -0.75 0.04
C PHE A 55 -1.09 -0.06 1.11
N ALA A 56 -2.05 -0.78 1.69
CA ALA A 56 -2.81 -0.32 2.84
C ALA A 56 -2.53 -1.23 4.03
N LEU A 57 -1.99 -0.64 5.10
CA LEU A 57 -1.64 -1.31 6.34
C LEU A 57 -2.50 -0.77 7.47
N ARG A 58 -2.73 -1.64 8.45
CA ARG A 58 -3.33 -1.28 9.72
C ARG A 58 -2.43 -1.78 10.84
N ASP A 59 -2.18 -0.92 11.81
CA ASP A 59 -1.53 -1.27 13.05
C ASP A 59 -2.47 -0.98 14.23
N GLY A 60 -2.80 -2.03 14.97
CA GLY A 60 -3.83 -2.02 16.01
C GLY A 60 -5.20 -1.49 15.52
N ASP A 61 -5.88 -0.78 16.41
CA ASP A 61 -7.20 -0.20 16.14
C ASP A 61 -7.14 1.23 15.62
N THR A 62 -5.99 1.91 15.77
CA THR A 62 -5.88 3.37 15.63
C THR A 62 -5.19 3.80 14.35
N HIS A 63 -4.20 3.04 13.87
CA HIS A 63 -3.36 3.48 12.76
C HIS A 63 -3.73 2.77 11.47
N ARG A 64 -4.06 3.56 10.44
CA ARG A 64 -4.24 3.09 9.06
C ARG A 64 -3.42 3.98 8.15
N PHE A 65 -2.54 3.38 7.37
CA PHE A 65 -1.53 4.11 6.61
C PHE A 65 -1.00 3.23 5.47
N GLY A 66 -0.12 3.79 4.65
CA GLY A 66 0.58 3.00 3.65
C GLY A 66 1.27 3.84 2.61
N CYS A 67 1.40 3.27 1.42
CA CYS A 67 2.06 3.93 0.32
C CYS A 67 1.49 3.53 -1.04
N PHE A 68 1.66 4.42 -2.00
CA PHE A 68 1.50 4.11 -3.41
C PHE A 68 2.87 4.06 -4.07
N ILE A 69 3.09 3.06 -4.91
CA ILE A 69 4.32 2.86 -5.67
C ILE A 69 3.95 2.73 -7.15
N ASP A 70 4.33 3.72 -7.97
CA ASP A 70 4.05 3.73 -9.41
C ASP A 70 5.06 2.91 -10.21
N GLY A 71 5.25 1.66 -9.79
CA GLY A 71 6.20 0.75 -10.39
C GLY A 71 5.98 -0.67 -9.91
N GLN A 72 6.74 -1.61 -10.49
CA GLN A 72 6.78 -2.98 -10.01
C GLN A 72 7.57 -3.06 -8.69
N LEU A 73 7.49 -4.16 -7.97
CA LEU A 73 8.49 -4.52 -6.95
C LEU A 73 9.57 -5.35 -7.63
N LYS A 74 10.78 -4.80 -7.73
CA LYS A 74 11.95 -5.52 -8.26
C LYS A 74 12.89 -5.83 -7.11
N PRO A 75 13.23 -7.11 -6.87
CA PRO A 75 14.29 -7.43 -5.93
C PRO A 75 15.61 -6.81 -6.42
N PRO A 76 16.51 -6.46 -5.49
CA PRO A 76 17.84 -6.01 -5.86
C PRO A 76 18.60 -7.12 -6.61
N ASN A 77 19.51 -6.73 -7.50
CA ASN A 77 20.37 -7.68 -8.21
C ASN A 77 21.31 -8.41 -7.23
N ASP A 78 21.78 -7.70 -6.21
CA ASP A 78 22.52 -8.26 -5.09
C ASP A 78 21.52 -8.64 -3.98
N LEU A 79 21.42 -9.93 -3.67
CA LEU A 79 20.50 -10.44 -2.66
C LEU A 79 20.85 -10.00 -1.22
N THR A 80 22.05 -9.47 -1.00
CA THR A 80 22.48 -8.91 0.29
C THR A 80 22.20 -7.42 0.42
N GLN A 81 21.80 -6.77 -0.67
CA GLN A 81 21.50 -5.34 -0.68
C GLN A 81 20.20 -5.06 0.07
N THR A 82 20.30 -4.30 1.16
CA THR A 82 19.17 -3.91 2.01
C THR A 82 18.70 -2.47 1.80
N SER A 83 19.46 -1.67 1.04
CA SER A 83 19.16 -0.27 0.76
C SER A 83 19.58 0.12 -0.66
N GLY A 84 18.98 1.19 -1.20
CA GLY A 84 19.27 1.66 -2.55
C GLY A 84 18.21 2.63 -3.04
N LYS A 85 18.47 3.25 -4.19
CA LYS A 85 17.47 4.07 -4.87
C LYS A 85 16.50 3.18 -5.62
N TYR A 86 15.21 3.49 -5.45
CA TYR A 86 14.14 2.88 -6.23
C TYR A 86 13.44 4.00 -7.00
N ASP A 87 13.87 4.23 -8.23
CA ASP A 87 13.51 5.41 -9.01
C ASP A 87 12.12 5.27 -9.65
N VAL A 88 11.09 5.30 -8.81
CA VAL A 88 9.68 5.34 -9.23
C VAL A 88 8.92 6.39 -8.42
N PRO A 89 7.90 7.05 -9.01
CA PRO A 89 7.01 7.91 -8.23
C PRO A 89 6.39 7.11 -7.08
N LEU A 90 6.54 7.63 -5.87
CA LEU A 90 5.91 7.06 -4.68
C LEU A 90 5.44 8.17 -3.75
N PHE A 91 4.46 7.85 -2.93
CA PHE A 91 4.09 8.70 -1.79
C PHE A 91 3.59 7.84 -0.64
N PHE A 92 3.78 8.37 0.56
CA PHE A 92 3.22 7.81 1.79
C PHE A 92 1.95 8.55 2.17
N TYR A 93 1.05 7.86 2.86
CA TYR A 93 -0.17 8.46 3.37
C TYR A 93 -0.53 7.87 4.73
N SER A 94 -1.25 8.66 5.52
CA SER A 94 -1.95 8.22 6.73
C SER A 94 -3.43 8.53 6.60
N LEU A 95 -4.28 7.59 7.02
CA LEU A 95 -5.74 7.73 7.02
C LEU A 95 -6.28 7.95 8.43
N SER A 96 -5.57 7.44 9.44
CA SER A 96 -5.88 7.64 10.86
C SER A 96 -4.66 7.40 11.75
N GLY A 97 -4.74 7.87 12.99
CA GLY A 97 -3.73 7.67 14.02
C GLY A 97 -2.81 8.87 14.14
N ALA A 98 -1.83 8.98 13.25
CA ALA A 98 -0.81 10.02 13.32
C ALA A 98 -1.32 11.43 12.96
N TYR A 99 -2.43 11.52 12.24
CA TYR A 99 -3.04 12.78 11.76
C TYR A 99 -4.55 12.74 11.96
N ASP A 100 -5.16 13.92 12.13
CA ASP A 100 -6.61 14.08 12.39
C ASP A 100 -7.48 13.80 11.16
N ALA A 101 -6.89 13.78 9.96
CA ALA A 101 -7.57 13.53 8.69
C ALA A 101 -6.64 12.80 7.71
N PRO A 102 -7.18 12.19 6.63
CA PRO A 102 -6.38 11.64 5.55
C PRO A 102 -5.32 12.63 5.05
N THR A 103 -4.06 12.24 5.17
CA THR A 103 -2.89 13.12 4.96
C THR A 103 -1.85 12.42 4.11
N LYS A 104 -1.40 13.10 3.05
CA LYS A 104 -0.22 12.70 2.30
C LYS A 104 1.02 13.13 3.09
N ILE A 105 1.92 12.20 3.38
CA ILE A 105 3.13 12.46 4.15
C ILE A 105 4.20 12.96 3.18
N GLU A 106 4.82 14.09 3.51
CA GLU A 106 5.93 14.70 2.75
C GLU A 106 7.29 14.12 3.14
#